data_AF-A0A6M3XJL7-F1
#
_entry.id   AF-A0A6M3XJL7-F1
#
_cell.length_a   1.000
_cell.length_b   1.000
_cell.length_c   1.000
_cell.angle_alpha   90.00
_cell.angle_beta   90.00
_cell.angle_gamma   90.00
#
_symmetry.space_group_name_H-M   'P 1'
#
loop_
_entity.id
_entity.type
_entity.pdbx_description
1 polymer ?
#
loop_
_entity_poly.entity_id
_entity_poly.type
_entity_poly.pdbx_seq_one_letter_code
_entity_poly.pdbx_strand_id
1 'polypeptide(L)'
;MKPAINALIILIFTAATSFAASQQTSSTTGAQIITKARYYLNASTIWNDTELLEWINDGVVDIAARSRCTETKQAITLAANTLEYSITINYIAISAVVYSPASGALTGLLRGHPNHVGRTDVDTMMESVKQPQYWYDWKGDIGIYPPRNTAVTGETVYLYAVARPSDLTATTSLVTVPAIYDRALTMYVVGQAFMKMDQWAKSARFMAECYTEVDRYRQDYVDLPRQQRKEVE
;
A
#
# COMPACT_ATOMS: atom_id res chain seq x y z
N MET A 1 -16.15 64.68 -2.88
CA MET A 1 -16.97 63.51 -3.25
C MET A 1 -16.02 62.33 -3.47
N LYS A 2 -16.08 61.30 -2.63
CA LYS A 2 -15.23 60.09 -2.71
C LYS A 2 -15.93 59.01 -3.54
N PRO A 3 -15.24 58.28 -4.43
CA PRO A 3 -15.83 57.12 -5.09
C PRO A 3 -15.74 55.88 -4.17
N ALA A 4 -16.83 55.13 -4.09
CA ALA A 4 -16.92 53.86 -3.39
C ALA A 4 -16.34 52.73 -4.26
N ILE A 5 -15.42 51.95 -3.69
CA ILE A 5 -14.84 50.75 -4.28
C ILE A 5 -15.73 49.56 -3.85
N ASN A 6 -16.45 48.99 -4.81
CA ASN A 6 -17.18 47.73 -4.63
C ASN A 6 -16.17 46.57 -4.70
N ALA A 7 -15.86 45.96 -3.55
CA ALA A 7 -15.08 44.73 -3.47
C ALA A 7 -16.01 43.52 -3.70
N LEU A 8 -15.87 42.90 -4.87
CA LEU A 8 -16.48 41.62 -5.22
C LEU A 8 -15.69 40.49 -4.52
N ILE A 9 -16.24 39.91 -3.47
CA ILE A 9 -15.67 38.74 -2.79
C ILE A 9 -16.10 37.49 -3.57
N ILE A 10 -15.18 36.92 -4.34
CA ILE A 10 -15.35 35.62 -5.00
C ILE A 10 -14.99 34.54 -3.98
N LEU A 11 -16.01 33.85 -3.47
CA LEU A 11 -15.85 32.71 -2.57
C LEU A 11 -15.59 31.45 -3.44
N ILE A 12 -14.34 31.02 -3.53
CA ILE A 12 -13.97 29.77 -4.20
C ILE A 12 -14.22 28.61 -3.23
N PHE A 13 -15.30 27.85 -3.47
CA PHE A 13 -15.52 26.55 -2.84
C PHE A 13 -14.58 25.53 -3.50
N THR A 14 -13.43 25.27 -2.89
CA THR A 14 -12.65 24.06 -3.18
C THR A 14 -13.39 22.87 -2.59
N ALA A 15 -14.07 22.11 -3.43
CA ALA A 15 -14.57 20.78 -3.08
C ALA A 15 -13.36 19.88 -2.79
N ALA A 16 -13.05 19.68 -1.51
CA ALA A 16 -12.15 18.62 -1.09
C ALA A 16 -12.86 17.28 -1.36
N THR A 17 -12.52 16.63 -2.46
CA THR A 17 -12.77 15.21 -2.63
C THR A 17 -11.85 14.47 -1.65
N SER A 18 -12.34 14.25 -0.44
CA SER A 18 -11.71 13.34 0.51
C SER A 18 -11.88 11.93 -0.02
N PHE A 19 -10.86 11.43 -0.73
CA PHE A 19 -10.64 10.00 -0.82
C PHE A 19 -10.46 9.45 0.60
N ALA A 20 -10.94 8.24 0.86
CA ALA A 20 -10.89 7.57 2.16
C ALA A 20 -9.55 7.88 2.86
N ALA A 21 -9.63 8.61 3.97
CA ALA A 21 -8.45 9.10 4.67
C ALA A 21 -7.58 7.89 5.04
N SER A 22 -6.31 7.93 4.63
CA SER A 22 -5.29 7.00 5.11
C SER A 22 -5.45 6.84 6.61
N GLN A 23 -5.62 5.61 7.11
CA GLN A 23 -5.77 5.38 8.54
C GLN A 23 -4.64 6.08 9.30
N GLN A 24 -4.99 6.85 10.33
CA GLN A 24 -4.01 7.61 11.09
C GLN A 24 -2.93 6.66 11.65
N THR A 25 -1.66 6.96 11.36
CA THR A 25 -0.50 6.23 11.89
C THR A 25 -0.63 6.11 13.41
N SER A 26 -0.26 4.96 13.96
CA SER A 26 -0.35 4.73 15.39
C SER A 26 0.45 5.78 16.17
N SER A 27 -0.16 6.32 17.24
CA SER A 27 0.57 7.12 18.22
C SER A 27 1.35 6.24 19.21
N THR A 28 1.32 4.92 19.04
CA THR A 28 2.00 3.96 19.90
C THR A 28 3.48 3.85 19.52
N THR A 29 4.34 3.96 20.52
CA THR A 29 5.79 3.81 20.40
C THR A 29 6.21 2.34 20.53
N GLY A 30 7.40 2.00 20.02
CA GLY A 30 8.02 0.68 20.24
C GLY A 30 8.08 0.30 21.72
N ALA A 31 8.41 1.24 22.61
CA ALA A 31 8.46 1.04 24.05
C ALA A 31 7.11 0.60 24.66
N GLN A 32 6.00 1.14 24.15
CA GLN A 32 4.67 0.75 24.61
C GLN A 32 4.30 -0.66 24.14
N ILE A 33 4.65 -1.05 22.92
CA ILE A 33 4.47 -2.42 22.44
C ILE A 33 5.33 -3.40 23.26
N ILE A 34 6.60 -3.07 23.51
CA ILE A 34 7.51 -3.85 24.36
C ILE A 34 6.92 -4.05 25.76
N THR A 35 6.40 -2.99 26.37
CA THR A 35 5.78 -3.05 27.70
C THR A 35 4.59 -4.00 27.71
N LYS A 36 3.71 -3.93 26.71
CA LYS A 36 2.57 -4.85 26.58
C LYS A 36 3.02 -6.29 26.33
N ALA A 37 4.03 -6.51 25.49
CA ALA A 37 4.56 -7.85 25.23
C ALA A 37 5.14 -8.47 26.51
N ARG A 38 5.92 -7.70 27.29
CA ARG A 38 6.48 -8.14 28.58
C ARG A 38 5.41 -8.54 29.59
N TYR A 39 4.27 -7.84 29.60
CA TYR A 39 3.13 -8.21 30.44
C TYR A 39 2.62 -9.62 30.11
N TYR A 40 2.46 -9.97 28.83
CA TYR A 40 2.04 -11.32 28.42
C TYR A 40 3.09 -12.40 28.68
N LEU A 41 4.37 -12.05 28.57
CA LEU A 41 5.47 -12.98 28.82
C LEU A 41 5.70 -13.25 30.31
N ASN A 42 5.12 -12.44 31.20
CA ASN A 42 5.39 -12.45 32.64
C ASN A 42 6.90 -12.43 32.94
N ALA A 43 7.65 -11.70 32.11
CA ALA A 43 9.11 -11.73 32.06
C ALA A 43 9.61 -10.35 31.63
N SER A 44 9.97 -9.51 32.59
CA SER A 44 10.43 -8.15 32.33
C SER A 44 11.87 -8.10 31.79
N THR A 45 12.69 -9.13 31.99
CA THR A 45 14.14 -9.08 31.72
C THR A 45 14.71 -10.23 30.90
N ILE A 46 13.89 -11.16 30.38
CA ILE A 46 14.42 -12.30 29.61
C ILE A 46 14.96 -11.81 28.24
N TRP A 47 14.26 -10.86 27.62
CA TRP A 47 14.61 -10.32 26.30
C TRP A 47 15.04 -8.86 26.41
N ASN A 48 16.13 -8.51 25.75
CA ASN A 48 16.58 -7.13 25.65
C ASN A 48 15.68 -6.33 24.69
N ASP A 49 15.65 -5.01 24.84
CA ASP A 49 14.77 -4.15 24.06
C ASP A 49 15.11 -4.17 22.56
N THR A 50 16.38 -4.33 22.20
CA THR A 50 16.86 -4.40 20.81
C THR A 50 16.25 -5.59 20.07
N GLU A 51 16.25 -6.76 20.69
CA GLU A 51 15.69 -7.98 20.13
C GLU A 51 14.16 -7.90 20.00
N LEU A 52 13.47 -7.35 21.00
CA LEU A 52 12.03 -7.12 20.90
C LEU A 52 11.69 -6.11 19.79
N LEU A 53 12.57 -5.13 19.54
CA LEU A 53 12.40 -4.16 18.46
C LEU A 53 12.57 -4.79 17.07
N GLU A 54 13.49 -5.75 16.92
CA GLU A 54 13.62 -6.55 15.69
C GLU A 54 12.32 -7.30 15.39
N TRP A 55 11.72 -7.97 16.37
CA TRP A 55 10.43 -8.66 16.18
C TRP A 55 9.28 -7.70 15.92
N ILE A 56 9.33 -6.47 16.45
CA ILE A 56 8.38 -5.42 16.11
C ILE A 56 8.52 -5.05 14.63
N ASN A 57 9.74 -4.86 14.12
CA ASN A 57 9.97 -4.52 12.71
C ASN A 57 9.46 -5.63 11.78
N ASP A 58 9.76 -6.90 12.10
CA ASP A 58 9.25 -8.05 11.34
C ASP A 58 7.72 -8.13 11.37
N GLY A 59 7.11 -7.92 12.54
CA GLY A 59 5.66 -7.92 12.70
C GLY A 59 4.99 -6.78 11.95
N VAL A 60 5.59 -5.59 11.93
CA VAL A 60 5.11 -4.43 11.17
C VAL A 60 5.11 -4.73 9.68
N VAL A 61 6.17 -5.36 9.15
CA VAL A 61 6.25 -5.74 7.74
C VAL A 61 5.22 -6.83 7.39
N ASP A 62 5.05 -7.86 8.24
CA ASP A 62 4.07 -8.93 8.01
C ASP A 62 2.62 -8.40 8.05
N ILE A 63 2.30 -7.55 9.03
CA ILE A 63 0.98 -6.91 9.13
C ILE A 63 0.73 -6.02 7.91
N ALA A 64 1.71 -5.20 7.50
CA ALA A 64 1.60 -4.36 6.31
C ALA A 64 1.36 -5.19 5.04
N ALA A 65 2.10 -6.30 4.86
CA ALA A 65 1.96 -7.19 3.72
C ALA A 65 0.58 -7.83 3.62
N ARG A 66 0.01 -8.26 4.76
CA ARG A 66 -1.28 -8.96 4.82
C ARG A 66 -2.47 -8.02 4.72
N SER A 67 -2.43 -6.92 5.47
CA SER A 67 -3.53 -5.95 5.55
C SER A 67 -3.55 -4.97 4.39
N ARG A 68 -2.39 -4.72 3.77
CA ARG A 68 -2.18 -3.63 2.79
C ARG A 68 -2.45 -2.23 3.37
N CYS A 69 -2.35 -2.06 4.69
CA CYS A 69 -2.72 -0.82 5.36
C CYS A 69 -1.76 0.37 5.09
N THR A 70 -0.53 0.09 4.65
CA THR A 70 0.47 1.12 4.34
C THR A 70 0.46 1.42 2.86
N GLU A 71 -0.33 2.41 2.45
CA GLU A 71 -0.47 2.77 1.04
C GLU A 71 0.54 3.85 0.63
N THR A 72 1.07 3.72 -0.59
CA THR A 72 1.88 4.76 -1.23
C THR A 72 1.57 4.83 -2.72
N LYS A 73 1.96 5.93 -3.34
CA LYS A 73 1.82 6.13 -4.78
C LYS A 73 3.09 6.67 -5.43
N GLN A 74 3.37 6.19 -6.63
CA GLN A 74 4.40 6.75 -7.51
C GLN A 74 3.76 7.13 -8.85
N ALA A 75 4.10 8.31 -9.38
CA ALA A 75 3.75 8.70 -10.73
C ALA A 75 4.96 8.45 -11.66
N ILE A 76 4.71 7.83 -12.81
CA ILE A 76 5.73 7.55 -13.83
C ILE A 76 5.26 8.18 -15.14
N THR A 77 6.07 9.07 -15.70
CA THR A 77 5.84 9.64 -17.02
C THR A 77 6.27 8.63 -18.09
N LEU A 78 5.38 8.33 -19.03
CA LEU A 78 5.68 7.37 -20.10
C LEU A 78 6.59 7.98 -21.16
N ALA A 79 7.54 7.18 -21.63
CA ALA A 79 8.46 7.53 -22.70
C ALA A 79 8.20 6.69 -23.96
N ALA A 80 8.59 7.22 -25.12
CA ALA A 80 8.50 6.49 -26.37
C ALA A 80 9.35 5.20 -26.33
N ASN A 81 8.83 4.13 -26.91
CA ASN A 81 9.48 2.82 -27.07
C ASN A 81 10.07 2.24 -25.78
N THR A 82 9.49 2.60 -24.63
CA THR A 82 9.95 2.16 -23.31
C THR A 82 8.94 1.21 -22.70
N LEU A 83 9.38 -0.04 -22.50
CA LEU A 83 8.57 -1.12 -21.93
C LEU A 83 8.61 -1.10 -20.40
N GLU A 84 9.79 -0.88 -19.81
CA GLU A 84 10.04 -1.02 -18.37
C GLU A 84 10.48 0.31 -17.76
N TYR A 85 9.98 0.59 -16.56
CA TYR A 85 10.24 1.83 -15.82
C TYR A 85 10.64 1.50 -14.38
N SER A 86 11.64 2.20 -13.84
CA SER A 86 12.10 1.92 -12.48
C SER A 86 11.14 2.43 -11.40
N ILE A 87 10.89 1.56 -10.43
CA ILE A 87 10.13 1.88 -9.22
C ILE A 87 11.12 2.44 -8.20
N THR A 88 10.85 3.63 -7.70
CA THR A 88 11.75 4.35 -6.78
C THR A 88 11.27 4.31 -5.33
N ILE A 89 10.02 3.94 -5.12
CA ILE A 89 9.44 3.74 -3.79
C ILE A 89 9.87 2.38 -3.20
N ASN A 90 10.02 2.31 -1.88
CA ASN A 90 10.20 1.04 -1.18
C ASN A 90 8.84 0.38 -0.96
N TYR A 91 8.60 -0.78 -1.56
CA TYR A 91 7.29 -1.42 -1.58
C TYR A 91 7.36 -2.91 -1.27
N ILE A 92 6.25 -3.46 -0.80
CA ILE A 92 6.05 -4.90 -0.57
C ILE A 92 5.38 -5.52 -1.81
N ALA A 93 4.31 -4.88 -2.29
CA ALA A 93 3.57 -5.34 -3.47
C ALA A 93 2.88 -4.16 -4.17
N ILE A 94 2.75 -4.23 -5.49
CA ILE A 94 1.91 -3.30 -6.27
C ILE A 94 0.46 -3.79 -6.20
N SER A 95 -0.44 -2.91 -5.78
CA SER A 95 -1.87 -3.19 -5.63
C SER A 95 -2.64 -2.93 -6.91
N ALA A 96 -2.39 -1.78 -7.55
CA ALA A 96 -3.05 -1.37 -8.78
C ALA A 96 -2.16 -0.43 -9.58
N VAL A 97 -2.40 -0.38 -10.88
CA VAL A 97 -1.75 0.55 -11.80
C VAL A 97 -2.83 1.23 -12.61
N VAL A 98 -2.81 2.57 -12.64
CA VAL A 98 -3.80 3.38 -13.35
C VAL A 98 -3.09 4.23 -14.39
N TYR A 99 -3.48 4.07 -15.64
CA TYR A 99 -3.03 4.89 -16.74
C TYR A 99 -3.88 6.15 -16.85
N SER A 100 -3.21 7.29 -16.98
CA SER A 100 -3.79 8.60 -17.23
C SER A 100 -3.37 9.08 -18.61
N PRO A 101 -4.23 8.95 -19.63
CA PRO A 101 -3.97 9.50 -20.96
C PRO A 101 -4.01 11.03 -20.91
N ALA A 102 -3.50 11.68 -21.96
CA ALA A 102 -3.57 13.13 -22.11
C ALA A 102 -5.03 13.66 -22.19
N SER A 103 -5.99 12.81 -22.54
CA SER A 103 -7.43 13.14 -22.53
C SER A 103 -8.04 13.21 -21.13
N GLY A 104 -7.34 12.73 -20.10
CA GLY A 104 -7.74 12.81 -18.69
C GLY A 104 -8.64 11.68 -18.18
N ALA A 105 -9.11 10.76 -19.02
CA ALA A 105 -9.92 9.62 -18.60
C ALA A 105 -9.03 8.51 -18.02
N LEU A 106 -9.06 8.32 -16.69
CA LEU A 106 -8.25 7.31 -16.01
C LEU A 106 -8.72 5.88 -16.35
N THR A 107 -7.76 5.01 -16.66
CA THR A 107 -8.01 3.61 -16.99
C THR A 107 -7.16 2.70 -16.10
N GLY A 108 -7.79 1.77 -15.38
CA GLY A 108 -7.07 0.74 -14.63
C GLY A 108 -6.43 -0.28 -15.56
N LEU A 109 -5.14 -0.57 -15.36
CA LEU A 109 -4.42 -1.56 -16.15
C LEU A 109 -4.58 -2.97 -15.55
N LEU A 110 -4.69 -3.97 -16.41
CA LEU A 110 -4.77 -5.37 -16.05
C LEU A 110 -3.40 -5.92 -15.68
N ARG A 111 -3.32 -6.74 -14.64
CA ARG A 111 -2.05 -7.40 -14.27
C ARG A 111 -1.75 -8.52 -15.26
N GLY A 112 -0.56 -8.49 -15.85
CA GLY A 112 -0.01 -9.49 -16.75
C GLY A 112 1.29 -10.12 -16.22
N HIS A 113 1.98 -10.83 -17.11
CA HIS A 113 3.29 -11.44 -16.86
C HIS A 113 4.24 -11.04 -18.01
N PRO A 114 5.56 -10.90 -17.80
CA PRO A 114 6.51 -10.59 -18.87
C PRO A 114 6.38 -11.48 -20.11
N ASN A 115 6.07 -12.76 -19.90
CA ASN A 115 5.83 -13.73 -20.98
C ASN A 115 4.63 -13.43 -21.90
N HIS A 116 3.75 -12.47 -21.54
CA HIS A 116 2.62 -12.05 -22.36
C HIS A 116 3.01 -10.97 -23.38
N VAL A 117 4.18 -10.34 -23.22
CA VAL A 117 4.68 -9.32 -24.16
C VAL A 117 4.80 -9.95 -25.56
N GLY A 118 4.16 -9.33 -26.55
CA GLY A 118 4.11 -9.81 -27.94
C GLY A 118 3.20 -11.04 -28.16
N ARG A 119 2.34 -11.38 -27.19
CA ARG A 119 1.40 -12.52 -27.25
C ARG A 119 -0.02 -12.15 -26.82
N THR A 120 -0.39 -10.87 -26.90
CA THR A 120 -1.74 -10.39 -26.55
C THR A 120 -2.51 -9.95 -27.78
N ASP A 121 -3.83 -9.85 -27.63
CA ASP A 121 -4.73 -9.29 -28.64
C ASP A 121 -4.37 -7.85 -29.03
N VAL A 122 -3.82 -7.07 -28.09
CA VAL A 122 -3.36 -5.69 -28.32
C VAL A 122 -2.28 -5.59 -29.40
N ASP A 123 -1.58 -6.68 -29.69
CA ASP A 123 -0.51 -6.71 -30.70
C ASP A 123 -1.06 -6.62 -32.12
N THR A 124 -2.32 -7.03 -32.30
CA THR A 124 -3.04 -6.95 -33.57
C THR A 124 -3.75 -5.61 -33.77
N MET A 125 -3.81 -4.77 -32.73
CA MET A 125 -4.45 -3.45 -32.81
C MET A 125 -3.62 -2.48 -33.67
N MET A 126 -4.32 -1.54 -34.31
CA MET A 126 -3.67 -0.45 -35.03
C MET A 126 -2.86 0.41 -34.06
N GLU A 127 -1.67 0.83 -34.49
CA GLU A 127 -0.72 1.59 -33.67
C GLU A 127 -1.30 2.90 -33.14
N SER A 128 -2.16 3.56 -33.92
CA SER A 128 -2.86 4.79 -33.52
C SER A 128 -3.82 4.61 -32.34
N VAL A 129 -4.19 3.37 -32.01
CA VAL A 129 -5.13 3.01 -30.95
C VAL A 129 -4.44 2.27 -29.80
N LYS A 130 -3.15 1.94 -29.93
CA LYS A 130 -2.40 1.24 -28.87
C LYS A 130 -2.23 2.13 -27.65
N GLN A 131 -2.98 1.80 -26.62
CA GLN A 131 -2.87 2.37 -25.28
C GLN A 131 -2.40 1.28 -24.33
N PRO A 132 -1.66 1.61 -23.26
CA PRO A 132 -1.36 0.67 -22.19
C PRO A 132 -2.63 0.00 -21.67
N GLN A 133 -2.61 -1.33 -21.61
CA GLN A 133 -3.71 -2.15 -21.09
C GLN A 133 -3.25 -3.11 -20.00
N TYR A 134 -1.98 -3.51 -20.03
CA TYR A 134 -1.40 -4.45 -19.10
C TYR A 134 -0.21 -3.85 -18.35
N TRP A 135 0.04 -4.39 -17.16
CA TRP A 135 1.25 -4.11 -16.40
C TRP A 135 1.82 -5.38 -15.77
N TYR A 136 3.12 -5.41 -15.51
CA TYR A 136 3.76 -6.47 -14.74
C TYR A 136 4.87 -5.91 -13.85
N ASP A 137 5.09 -6.52 -12.70
CA ASP A 137 6.20 -6.22 -11.80
C ASP A 137 7.35 -7.19 -12.06
N TRP A 138 8.55 -6.68 -12.31
CA TRP A 138 9.74 -7.50 -12.53
C TRP A 138 11.00 -6.81 -11.98
N LYS A 139 11.62 -7.42 -10.95
CA LYS A 139 12.93 -7.01 -10.41
C LYS A 139 13.01 -5.52 -9.99
N GLY A 140 11.91 -4.94 -9.49
CA GLY A 140 11.87 -3.53 -9.09
C GLY A 140 11.61 -2.55 -10.23
N ASP A 141 11.37 -3.06 -11.44
CA ASP A 141 10.84 -2.29 -12.56
C ASP A 141 9.37 -2.67 -12.80
N ILE A 142 8.61 -1.71 -13.34
CA ILE A 142 7.26 -1.91 -13.81
C ILE A 142 7.25 -1.97 -15.34
N GLY A 143 6.79 -3.10 -15.88
CA GLY A 143 6.51 -3.24 -17.30
C GLY A 143 5.13 -2.70 -17.62
N ILE A 144 5.02 -1.83 -18.62
CA ILE A 144 3.76 -1.25 -19.11
C ILE A 144 3.56 -1.66 -20.56
N TYR A 145 2.46 -2.34 -20.85
CA TYR A 145 2.23 -2.96 -22.15
C TYR A 145 0.85 -2.62 -22.75
N PRO A 146 0.76 -2.33 -24.06
CA PRO A 146 1.85 -2.09 -25.02
C PRO A 146 2.66 -0.83 -24.68
N PRO A 147 3.95 -0.77 -25.05
CA PRO A 147 4.72 0.46 -24.98
C PRO A 147 4.18 1.48 -25.99
N ARG A 148 4.40 2.77 -25.72
CA ARG A 148 3.99 3.85 -26.61
C ARG A 148 5.03 4.06 -27.70
N ASN A 149 4.65 4.05 -28.98
CA ASN A 149 5.61 4.36 -30.06
C ASN A 149 6.02 5.84 -30.10
N THR A 150 5.16 6.73 -29.62
CA THR A 150 5.43 8.17 -29.54
C THR A 150 5.23 8.66 -28.10
N ALA A 151 6.15 9.51 -27.65
CA ALA A 151 6.02 10.16 -26.36
C ALA A 151 4.90 11.21 -26.48
N VAL A 152 3.89 11.09 -25.62
CA VAL A 152 2.79 12.06 -25.55
C VAL A 152 2.91 12.79 -24.23
N THR A 153 3.13 14.10 -24.30
CA THR A 153 3.21 14.95 -23.11
C THR A 153 1.93 14.83 -22.30
N GLY A 154 2.07 14.58 -20.99
CA GLY A 154 0.95 14.46 -20.07
C GLY A 154 0.46 13.02 -19.83
N GLU A 155 0.98 12.02 -20.54
CA GLU A 155 0.69 10.62 -20.24
C GLU A 155 1.48 10.13 -19.02
N THR A 156 0.75 9.71 -17.99
CA THR A 156 1.32 9.28 -16.72
C THR A 156 0.69 7.97 -16.29
N VAL A 157 1.48 7.09 -15.70
CA VAL A 157 1.01 5.90 -14.99
C VAL A 157 1.16 6.14 -13.50
N TYR A 158 0.08 5.91 -12.76
CA TYR A 158 0.05 5.97 -11.30
C TYR A 158 0.10 4.55 -10.74
N LEU A 159 1.13 4.28 -9.96
CA LEU A 159 1.33 3.03 -9.26
C LEU A 159 0.77 3.20 -7.85
N TYR A 160 -0.17 2.36 -7.47
CA TYR A 160 -0.67 2.23 -6.10
C TYR A 160 -0.04 0.99 -5.50
N ALA A 161 0.78 1.16 -4.47
CA ALA A 161 1.56 0.09 -3.87
C ALA A 161 1.39 0.06 -2.36
N VAL A 162 1.63 -1.13 -1.79
CA VAL A 162 1.80 -1.31 -0.36
C VAL A 162 3.24 -0.91 -0.02
N ALA A 163 3.40 0.21 0.67
CA ALA A 163 4.69 0.70 1.13
C ALA A 163 5.30 -0.29 2.13
N ARG A 164 6.60 -0.54 2.00
CA ARG A 164 7.37 -1.23 3.04
C ARG A 164 7.66 -0.23 4.17
N PRO A 165 7.20 -0.47 5.40
CA PRO A 165 7.53 0.40 6.53
C PRO A 165 9.03 0.49 6.76
N SER A 166 9.53 1.65 7.19
CA SER A 166 10.90 1.77 7.68
C SER A 166 11.04 1.11 9.04
N ASP A 167 12.18 0.46 9.27
CA ASP A 167 12.49 -0.16 10.55
C ASP A 167 12.59 0.89 11.67
N LEU A 168 12.05 0.55 12.83
CA LEU A 168 12.21 1.32 14.06
C LEU A 168 13.66 1.12 14.55
N THR A 169 14.40 2.22 14.67
CA THR A 169 15.79 2.21 15.18
C THR A 169 15.90 2.55 16.67
N ALA A 170 14.80 3.00 17.29
CA ALA A 170 14.73 3.36 18.70
C ALA A 170 13.35 2.99 19.29
N THR A 171 13.31 2.68 20.58
CA THR A 171 12.05 2.34 21.29
C THR A 171 11.10 3.54 21.41
N THR A 172 11.60 4.76 21.30
CA THR A 172 10.80 6.00 21.29
C THR A 172 10.15 6.27 19.94
N SER A 173 10.53 5.55 18.88
CA SER A 173 9.95 5.72 17.55
C SER A 173 8.51 5.23 17.51
N LEU A 174 7.66 5.94 16.75
CA LEU A 174 6.28 5.56 16.51
C LEU A 174 6.21 4.35 15.58
N VAL A 175 5.23 3.49 15.84
CA VAL A 175 4.92 2.35 14.98
C VAL A 175 4.22 2.83 13.72
N THR A 176 4.72 2.39 12.56
CA THR A 176 4.25 2.86 11.25
C THR A 176 2.88 2.31 10.84
N VAL A 177 2.48 1.14 11.38
CA VAL A 177 1.13 0.58 11.11
C VAL A 177 0.06 1.37 11.87
N PRO A 178 -1.19 1.41 11.37
CA PRO A 178 -2.30 2.06 12.07
C PRO A 178 -2.58 1.45 13.45
N ALA A 179 -3.06 2.28 14.38
CA ALA A 179 -3.30 1.90 15.79
C ALA A 179 -4.21 0.67 15.96
N ILE A 180 -5.08 0.42 14.99
CA ILE A 180 -5.99 -0.73 14.95
C ILE A 180 -5.23 -2.07 15.01
N TYR A 181 -3.99 -2.10 14.55
CA TYR A 181 -3.11 -3.27 14.53
C TYR A 181 -2.16 -3.37 15.73
N ASP A 182 -2.18 -2.42 16.68
CA ASP A 182 -1.27 -2.44 17.84
C ASP A 182 -1.38 -3.74 18.67
N ARG A 183 -2.61 -4.27 18.79
CA ARG A 183 -2.86 -5.55 19.48
C ARG A 183 -2.25 -6.70 18.70
N ALA A 184 -2.50 -6.77 17.38
CA ALA A 184 -1.96 -7.82 16.52
C ALA A 184 -0.42 -7.83 16.59
N LEU A 185 0.20 -6.64 16.49
CA LEU A 185 1.64 -6.48 16.61
C LEU A 185 2.17 -6.95 17.98
N THR A 186 1.47 -6.64 19.07
CA THR A 186 1.83 -7.14 20.40
C THR A 186 1.79 -8.68 20.43
N MET A 187 0.74 -9.30 19.87
CA MET A 187 0.62 -10.76 19.83
C MET A 187 1.70 -11.42 18.96
N TYR A 188 2.08 -10.78 17.85
CA TYR A 188 3.19 -11.22 17.01
C TYR A 188 4.49 -11.30 17.81
N VAL A 189 4.86 -10.23 18.51
CA VAL A 189 6.09 -10.15 19.32
C VAL A 189 6.09 -11.21 20.43
N VAL A 190 4.95 -11.40 21.10
CA VAL A 190 4.79 -12.45 22.13
C VAL A 190 4.90 -13.86 21.53
N GLY A 191 4.34 -14.06 20.34
CA GLY A 191 4.46 -15.31 19.58
C GLY A 191 5.91 -15.66 19.26
N GLN A 192 6.69 -14.69 18.79
CA GLN A 192 8.12 -14.86 18.50
C GLN A 192 8.93 -15.17 19.77
N ALA A 193 8.65 -14.48 20.86
CA ALA A 193 9.28 -14.76 22.15
C ALA A 193 9.03 -16.20 22.62
N PHE A 194 7.78 -16.70 22.56
CA PHE A 194 7.48 -18.09 22.92
C PHE A 194 8.08 -19.10 21.96
N MET A 195 8.22 -18.75 20.67
CA MET A 195 8.88 -19.59 19.69
C MET A 195 10.35 -19.81 20.06
N LYS A 196 11.04 -18.74 20.46
CA LYS A 196 12.45 -18.80 20.90
C LYS A 196 12.64 -19.54 22.23
N MET A 197 11.59 -19.68 23.05
CA MET A 197 11.59 -20.47 24.29
C MET A 197 11.19 -21.95 24.08
N ASP A 198 11.07 -22.41 22.83
CA ASP A 198 10.57 -23.75 22.47
C ASP A 198 9.13 -24.03 22.98
N GLN A 199 8.35 -22.99 23.28
CA GLN A 199 6.96 -23.11 23.70
C GLN A 199 6.01 -23.01 22.49
N TRP A 200 6.19 -23.93 21.54
CA TRP A 200 5.52 -23.95 20.23
C TRP A 200 4.00 -23.82 20.31
N ALA A 201 3.36 -24.51 21.27
CA ALA A 201 1.91 -24.46 21.44
C ALA A 201 1.40 -23.06 21.82
N LYS A 202 2.13 -22.33 22.68
CA LYS A 202 1.79 -20.96 23.06
C LYS A 202 2.07 -19.99 21.91
N SER A 203 3.22 -20.14 21.26
CA SER A 203 3.57 -19.36 20.07
C SER A 203 2.48 -19.47 19.00
N ALA A 204 2.08 -20.69 18.64
CA ALA A 204 1.03 -20.94 17.65
C ALA A 204 -0.30 -20.27 18.02
N ARG A 205 -0.69 -20.28 19.31
CA ARG A 205 -1.89 -19.59 19.79
C ARG A 205 -1.82 -18.09 19.58
N PHE A 206 -0.72 -17.44 19.97
CA PHE A 206 -0.56 -15.98 19.83
C PHE A 206 -0.45 -15.55 18.36
N MET A 207 0.24 -16.33 17.53
CA MET A 207 0.31 -16.08 16.09
C MET A 207 -1.06 -16.22 15.41
N ALA A 208 -1.87 -17.22 15.81
CA ALA A 208 -3.24 -17.38 15.31
C ALA A 208 -4.13 -16.19 15.70
N GLU A 209 -4.00 -15.69 16.94
CA GLU A 209 -4.73 -14.49 17.39
C GLU A 209 -4.29 -13.24 16.63
N CYS A 210 -2.99 -13.07 16.38
CA CYS A 210 -2.45 -11.99 15.54
C CYS A 210 -3.11 -12.00 14.14
N TYR A 211 -3.11 -13.15 13.46
CA TYR A 211 -3.69 -13.24 12.11
C TYR A 211 -5.20 -13.05 12.09
N THR A 212 -5.91 -13.57 13.10
CA THR A 212 -7.35 -13.36 13.24
C THR A 212 -7.70 -11.88 13.34
N GLU A 213 -6.93 -11.12 14.14
CA GLU A 213 -7.12 -9.66 14.25
C GLU A 213 -6.80 -8.94 12.93
N VAL A 214 -5.72 -9.31 12.24
CA VAL A 214 -5.38 -8.72 10.94
C VAL A 214 -6.47 -8.99 9.89
N ASP A 215 -6.97 -10.21 9.82
CA ASP A 215 -8.01 -10.61 8.87
C ASP A 215 -9.37 -9.98 9.16
N ARG A 216 -9.74 -9.81 10.44
CA ARG A 216 -10.97 -9.12 10.83
C ARG A 216 -11.05 -7.74 10.18
N TYR A 217 -10.00 -6.94 10.33
CA TYR A 217 -9.99 -5.59 9.78
C TYR A 217 -9.83 -5.55 8.27
N ARG A 218 -9.20 -6.57 7.66
CA ARG A 218 -9.11 -6.67 6.20
C ARG A 218 -10.48 -6.84 5.54
N GLN A 219 -11.39 -7.58 6.18
CA GLN A 219 -12.73 -7.83 5.64
C GLN A 219 -13.59 -6.56 5.58
N ASP A 220 -13.41 -5.64 6.52
CA ASP A 220 -14.14 -4.37 6.56
C ASP A 220 -13.82 -3.46 5.35
N TYR A 221 -12.70 -3.70 4.63
CA TYR A 221 -12.28 -2.90 3.47
C TYR A 221 -12.63 -3.50 2.10
N VAL A 222 -13.27 -4.68 2.05
CA VAL A 222 -13.69 -5.26 0.77
C VAL A 222 -15.02 -4.62 0.34
N ASP A 223 -14.95 -3.43 -0.24
CA ASP A 223 -16.09 -2.84 -0.93
C ASP A 223 -16.51 -3.74 -2.10
N LEU A 224 -17.79 -4.10 -2.15
CA LEU A 224 -18.34 -4.84 -3.28
C LEU A 224 -18.24 -3.95 -4.54
N PRO A 225 -17.58 -4.39 -5.63
CA PRO A 225 -17.63 -3.65 -6.88
C PRO A 225 -19.09 -3.46 -7.26
N ARG A 226 -19.48 -2.23 -7.64
CA ARG A 226 -20.82 -1.96 -8.17
C ARG A 226 -21.13 -3.04 -9.18
N GLN A 227 -22.09 -3.91 -8.85
CA GLN A 227 -22.54 -4.93 -9.79
C GLN A 227 -22.92 -4.20 -11.06
N GLN A 228 -22.28 -4.55 -12.19
CA GLN A 228 -22.74 -4.09 -13.48
C GLN A 228 -24.21 -4.47 -13.56
N ARG A 229 -25.07 -3.45 -13.52
CA ARG A 229 -26.51 -3.62 -13.69
C ARG A 229 -26.63 -4.25 -15.07
N LYS A 230 -26.89 -5.56 -15.14
CA LYS A 230 -27.26 -6.19 -16.40
C LYS A 230 -28.51 -5.44 -16.85
N GLU A 231 -28.36 -4.62 -17.88
CA GLU A 231 -29.51 -4.08 -18.59
C GLU A 231 -30.26 -5.31 -19.09
N VAL A 232 -31.46 -5.50 -18.54
CA VAL A 232 -32.37 -6.54 -19.00
C VAL A 232 -32.85 -6.07 -20.36
N GLU A 233 -32.31 -6.67 -21.42
CA GLU A 233 -32.88 -6.60 -22.77
C GLU A 233 -34.28 -7.21 -22.81
#